data_AF-A0A7J8FYC5-F1
#
_entry.id   AF-A0A7J8FYC5-F1
#
_cell.length_a   1.000
_cell.length_b   1.000
_cell.length_c   1.000
_cell.angle_alpha   90.00
_cell.angle_beta   90.00
_cell.angle_gamma   90.00
#
_symmetry.space_group_name_H-M   'P 1'
#
loop_
_entity.id
_entity.type
_entity.pdbx_description
1 polymer ?
#
loop_
_entity_poly.entity_id
_entity_poly.type
_entity_poly.pdbx_seq_one_letter_code
_entity_poly.pdbx_strand_id
1 'polypeptide(L)'
;MDLLWMAEARMPRFGHGTFLLCLETIYRKVTGRELQYKGLTGKPSILTYQYAEELIRQQAERRGWAAPIRRLYAVGDNPMSDVYGANLFHQYLQMAKREGAEELGAGGLWKQRPSAAQSCASILVCTGVYSPTAVGSTEPVRGGEEPPFHGHRDFGFSPGLMEASHVVNDVDEAVQLVLHKEGWALL
;
A
#
# COMPACT_ATOMS: atom_id res chain seq x y z
N MET A 1 6.98 -4.02 -3.05
CA MET A 1 8.09 -3.37 -3.77
C MET A 1 7.61 -3.05 -5.16
N ASP A 2 7.81 -1.82 -5.61
CA ASP A 2 7.18 -1.32 -6.82
C ASP A 2 7.97 -1.76 -8.06
N LEU A 3 7.30 -2.48 -8.96
CA LEU A 3 7.85 -2.78 -10.29
C LEU A 3 7.94 -1.50 -11.13
N LEU A 4 6.91 -0.66 -11.05
CA LEU A 4 6.80 0.62 -11.75
C LEU A 4 6.61 1.75 -10.75
N TRP A 5 7.24 2.89 -11.05
CA TRP A 5 7.17 4.13 -10.26
C TRP A 5 7.10 5.34 -11.19
N MET A 6 6.30 6.35 -10.83
CA MET A 6 6.23 7.62 -11.55
C MET A 6 7.22 8.64 -10.99
N ALA A 7 8.06 9.18 -11.87
CA ALA A 7 8.99 10.27 -11.58
C ALA A 7 8.72 11.43 -12.57
N GLU A 8 9.66 12.35 -12.79
CA GLU A 8 9.46 13.55 -13.62
C GLU A 8 9.08 13.29 -15.09
N ALA A 9 9.28 12.07 -15.61
CA ALA A 9 8.89 11.75 -16.98
C ALA A 9 7.42 11.35 -17.08
N ARG A 10 6.80 11.63 -18.23
CA ARG A 10 5.40 11.32 -18.55
C ARG A 10 5.06 9.82 -18.62
N MET A 11 6.02 8.93 -18.33
CA MET A 11 5.83 7.48 -18.37
C MET A 11 6.38 6.82 -17.11
N PRO A 12 5.73 5.76 -16.59
CA PRO A 12 6.25 5.00 -15.45
C PRO A 12 7.64 4.42 -15.74
N ARG A 13 8.52 4.46 -14.75
CA ARG A 13 9.87 3.93 -14.81
C ARG A 13 9.98 2.66 -13.97
N PHE A 14 10.95 1.82 -14.28
CA PHE A 14 11.27 0.68 -13.44
C PHE A 14 11.71 1.11 -12.05
N GLY A 15 11.03 0.57 -11.04
CA GLY A 15 11.36 0.75 -9.64
C GLY A 15 12.32 -0.33 -9.13
N HIS A 16 12.54 -0.33 -7.81
CA HIS A 16 13.36 -1.32 -7.14
C HIS A 16 12.83 -2.77 -7.31
N GLY A 17 11.53 -2.94 -7.59
CA GLY A 17 10.94 -4.25 -7.88
C GLY A 17 11.54 -4.90 -9.14
N THR A 18 11.92 -4.12 -10.16
CA THR A 18 12.56 -4.65 -11.37
C THR A 18 13.96 -5.17 -11.07
N PHE A 19 14.75 -4.44 -10.28
CA PHE A 19 16.07 -4.90 -9.84
C PHE A 19 15.95 -6.24 -9.11
N LEU A 20 14.99 -6.34 -8.18
CA LEU A 20 14.77 -7.56 -7.42
C LEU A 20 14.36 -8.73 -8.32
N LEU A 21 13.43 -8.51 -9.26
CA LEU A 21 13.01 -9.51 -10.24
C LEU A 21 14.19 -10.03 -11.09
N CYS A 22 15.06 -9.13 -11.56
CA CYS A 22 16.26 -9.50 -12.30
C CYS A 22 17.20 -10.34 -11.42
N LEU A 23 17.46 -9.91 -10.19
CA LEU A 23 18.34 -10.61 -9.25
C LEU A 23 17.81 -12.03 -8.92
N GLU A 24 16.51 -12.17 -8.65
CA GLU A 24 15.85 -13.46 -8.42
C GLU A 24 16.02 -14.40 -9.60
N THR A 25 15.83 -13.86 -10.81
CA THR A 25 15.90 -14.63 -12.05
C THR A 25 17.32 -15.12 -12.29
N ILE A 26 18.32 -14.25 -12.12
CA ILE A 26 19.73 -14.60 -12.26
C ILE A 26 20.14 -15.62 -11.20
N TYR A 27 19.80 -15.39 -9.92
CA TYR A 27 20.14 -16.30 -8.82
C TYR A 27 19.57 -17.70 -9.07
N ARG A 28 18.31 -17.79 -9.47
CA ARG A 28 17.65 -19.07 -9.82
C ARG A 28 18.29 -19.73 -11.03
N LYS A 29 18.64 -18.97 -12.06
CA LYS A 29 19.29 -19.51 -13.27
C LYS A 29 20.68 -20.10 -12.96
N VAL A 30 21.43 -19.47 -12.06
CA VAL A 30 22.80 -19.88 -11.71
C VAL A 30 22.81 -21.02 -10.68
N THR A 31 21.93 -20.96 -9.68
CA THR A 31 21.99 -21.88 -8.52
C THR A 31 20.94 -23.00 -8.56
N GLY A 32 19.91 -22.86 -9.40
CA GLY A 32 18.73 -23.74 -9.38
C GLY A 32 17.81 -23.54 -8.16
N ARG A 33 18.08 -22.56 -7.29
CA ARG A 33 17.33 -22.30 -6.06
C ARG A 33 16.60 -20.95 -6.12
N GLU A 34 15.50 -20.83 -5.39
CA GLU A 34 14.87 -19.53 -5.19
C GLU A 34 15.67 -18.67 -4.23
N LEU A 35 15.77 -17.38 -4.53
CA LEU A 35 16.43 -16.41 -3.67
C LEU A 35 15.57 -16.16 -2.43
N GLN A 36 16.13 -16.42 -1.25
CA GLN A 36 15.46 -16.22 0.04
C GLN A 36 15.92 -14.89 0.66
N TYR A 37 14.96 -14.05 1.03
CA TYR A 37 15.23 -12.77 1.71
C TYR A 37 15.14 -12.93 3.22
N LYS A 38 15.94 -12.18 3.98
CA LYS A 38 15.78 -12.10 5.43
C LYS A 38 14.57 -11.26 5.86
N GLY A 39 14.15 -10.34 5.00
CA GLY A 39 12.99 -9.50 5.23
C GLY A 39 12.71 -8.65 3.99
N LEU A 40 11.44 -8.45 3.70
CA LEU A 40 10.97 -7.59 2.64
C LEU A 40 10.30 -6.36 3.27
N THR A 41 10.92 -5.21 3.09
CA THR A 41 10.44 -3.92 3.60
C THR A 41 9.88 -3.07 2.47
N GLY A 42 9.01 -2.12 2.81
CA GLY A 42 8.29 -1.29 1.86
C GLY A 42 6.87 -1.81 1.59
N LYS A 43 6.03 -0.95 1.02
CA LYS A 43 4.68 -1.31 0.58
C LYS A 43 4.70 -2.53 -0.35
N PRO A 44 3.71 -3.44 -0.30
CA PRO A 44 2.50 -3.39 0.53
C PRO A 44 2.65 -4.09 1.91
N SER A 45 3.87 -4.24 2.45
CA SER A 45 4.11 -4.98 3.70
C SER A 45 3.41 -4.36 4.91
N ILE A 46 2.69 -5.19 5.69
CA ILE A 46 2.04 -4.80 6.96
C ILE A 46 3.04 -4.15 7.92
N LEU A 47 4.27 -4.69 8.00
CA LEU A 47 5.32 -4.15 8.85
C LEU A 47 5.64 -2.69 8.52
N THR A 48 5.57 -2.32 7.23
CA THR A 48 5.81 -0.94 6.80
C THR A 48 4.69 -0.02 7.27
N TYR A 49 3.43 -0.47 7.24
CA TYR A 49 2.29 0.31 7.74
C TYR A 49 2.26 0.41 9.26
N GLN A 50 2.60 -0.66 9.99
CA GLN A 50 2.77 -0.61 11.45
C GLN A 50 3.84 0.41 11.86
N TYR A 51 4.98 0.41 11.17
CA TYR A 51 6.04 1.39 11.41
C TYR A 51 5.58 2.82 11.07
N ALA A 52 4.85 3.00 9.98
CA ALA A 52 4.29 4.31 9.60
C ALA A 52 3.29 4.83 10.65
N GLU A 53 2.39 3.99 11.15
CA GLU A 53 1.44 4.33 12.22
C GLU A 53 2.17 4.79 13.49
N GLU A 54 3.20 4.05 13.89
CA GLU A 54 4.03 4.38 15.05
C GLU A 54 4.71 5.75 14.89
N LEU A 55 5.25 6.06 13.71
CA LEU A 55 5.83 7.38 13.42
C LEU A 55 4.78 8.50 13.44
N ILE A 56 3.58 8.26 12.92
CA ILE A 56 2.46 9.22 12.96
C ILE A 56 2.07 9.50 14.41
N ARG A 57 1.96 8.46 15.25
CA ARG A 57 1.69 8.58 16.68
C ARG A 57 2.74 9.42 17.39
N GLN A 58 4.02 9.13 17.18
CA GLN A 58 5.12 9.91 17.75
C GLN A 58 5.12 11.38 17.30
N GLN A 59 4.70 11.66 16.05
CA GLN A 59 4.53 13.04 15.57
C GLN A 59 3.37 13.75 16.27
N ALA A 60 2.23 13.08 16.46
CA ALA A 60 1.09 13.63 17.20
C ALA A 60 1.47 13.96 18.65
N GLU A 61 2.18 13.04 19.32
CA GLU A 61 2.67 13.23 20.69
C GLU A 61 3.61 14.43 20.81
N ARG A 62 4.57 14.58 19.88
CA ARG A 62 5.48 15.74 19.84
C ARG A 62 4.77 17.07 19.61
N ARG A 63 3.61 17.06 18.96
CA ARG A 63 2.76 18.24 18.75
C ARG A 63 1.81 18.51 19.91
N GLY A 64 1.80 17.68 20.95
CA GLY A 64 0.87 17.78 22.07
C GLY A 64 -0.57 17.39 21.71
N TRP A 65 -0.77 16.65 20.61
CA TRP A 65 -2.09 16.15 20.22
C TRP A 65 -2.46 14.94 21.08
N ALA A 66 -3.22 15.19 22.15
CA ALA A 66 -3.58 14.18 23.14
C ALA A 66 -4.61 13.15 22.63
N ALA A 67 -5.38 13.48 21.59
CA ALA A 67 -6.37 12.57 21.03
C ALA A 67 -5.69 11.48 20.19
N PRO A 68 -6.06 10.20 20.36
CA PRO A 68 -5.49 9.11 19.57
C PRO A 68 -5.89 9.21 18.09
N ILE A 69 -4.97 8.86 17.20
CA ILE A 69 -5.24 8.76 15.76
C ILE A 69 -6.07 7.50 15.50
N ARG A 70 -7.36 7.68 15.18
CA ARG A 70 -8.31 6.57 14.96
C ARG A 70 -8.48 6.17 13.51
N ARG A 71 -8.20 7.07 12.57
CA ARG A 71 -8.43 6.84 11.13
C ARG A 71 -7.18 7.23 10.37
N LEU A 72 -6.72 6.34 9.51
CA LEU A 72 -5.61 6.56 8.61
C LEU A 72 -6.13 6.62 7.17
N TYR A 73 -5.61 7.56 6.40
CA TYR A 73 -5.90 7.68 4.97
C TYR A 73 -4.58 7.53 4.21
N ALA A 74 -4.46 6.43 3.49
CA ALA A 74 -3.29 6.15 2.65
C ALA A 74 -3.58 6.68 1.24
N VAL A 75 -2.94 7.79 0.90
CA VAL A 75 -3.06 8.43 -0.42
C VAL A 75 -1.88 7.99 -1.27
N GLY A 76 -2.14 7.43 -2.46
CA GLY A 76 -1.10 6.98 -3.37
C GLY A 76 -1.60 6.70 -4.77
N ASP A 77 -0.70 6.41 -5.69
CA ASP A 77 -0.97 6.31 -7.13
C ASP A 77 -0.86 4.88 -7.67
N ASN A 78 -0.42 3.92 -6.86
CA ASN A 78 -0.17 2.55 -7.30
C ASN A 78 -1.12 1.54 -6.62
N PRO A 79 -2.07 0.93 -7.35
CA PRO A 79 -3.00 -0.05 -6.79
C PRO A 79 -2.33 -1.26 -6.14
N MET A 80 -1.21 -1.75 -6.70
CA MET A 80 -0.50 -2.93 -6.22
C MET A 80 0.42 -2.66 -5.02
N SER A 81 0.53 -1.40 -4.59
CA SER A 81 1.45 -0.97 -3.54
C SER A 81 0.72 -0.19 -2.46
N ASP A 82 0.22 1.00 -2.79
CA ASP A 82 -0.46 1.92 -1.87
C ASP A 82 -1.82 1.40 -1.44
N VAL A 83 -2.65 1.06 -2.42
CA VAL A 83 -4.02 0.59 -2.16
C VAL A 83 -3.97 -0.78 -1.52
N TYR A 84 -3.22 -1.71 -2.12
CA TYR A 84 -3.04 -3.06 -1.59
C TYR A 84 -2.51 -3.05 -0.14
N GLY A 85 -1.46 -2.27 0.13
CA GLY A 85 -0.88 -2.18 1.46
C GLY A 85 -1.83 -1.57 2.50
N ALA A 86 -2.55 -0.52 2.12
CA ALA A 86 -3.53 0.12 3.01
C ALA A 86 -4.70 -0.81 3.34
N ASN A 87 -5.20 -1.54 2.34
CA ASN A 87 -6.29 -2.49 2.51
C ASN A 87 -5.86 -3.70 3.34
N LEU A 88 -4.64 -4.23 3.13
CA LEU A 88 -4.05 -5.25 4.01
C LEU A 88 -3.96 -4.75 5.46
N PHE A 89 -3.48 -3.53 5.66
CA PHE A 89 -3.35 -2.96 6.99
C PHE A 89 -4.71 -2.75 7.65
N HIS A 90 -5.73 -2.34 6.89
CA HIS A 90 -7.10 -2.25 7.38
C HIS A 90 -7.63 -3.59 7.89
N GLN A 91 -7.41 -4.67 7.13
CA GLN A 91 -7.80 -6.03 7.54
C GLN A 91 -7.06 -6.46 8.81
N TYR A 92 -5.74 -6.19 8.88
CA TYR A 92 -4.94 -6.43 10.09
C TYR A 92 -5.54 -5.71 11.32
N LEU A 93 -5.91 -4.43 11.19
CA LEU A 93 -6.56 -3.68 12.27
C LEU A 93 -7.92 -4.29 12.66
N GLN A 94 -8.68 -4.85 11.72
CA GLN A 94 -9.95 -5.51 12.07
C GLN A 94 -9.74 -6.85 12.78
N MET A 95 -8.73 -7.62 12.39
CA MET A 95 -8.38 -8.88 13.05
C MET A 95 -7.90 -8.64 14.47
N ALA A 96 -6.96 -7.69 14.66
CA ALA A 96 -6.43 -7.34 15.97
C ALA A 96 -7.51 -6.86 16.98
N LYS A 97 -8.59 -6.23 16.49
CA LYS A 97 -9.75 -5.87 17.33
C LYS A 97 -10.60 -7.07 17.75
N ARG A 98 -10.73 -8.08 16.89
CA ARG A 98 -11.58 -9.27 17.12
C ARG A 98 -10.92 -10.27 18.05
N GLU A 99 -9.61 -10.45 17.90
CA GLU A 99 -8.86 -11.51 18.60
C GLU A 99 -8.32 -11.05 19.97
N GLY A 100 -8.42 -9.75 20.30
CA GLY A 100 -7.69 -9.19 21.43
C GLY A 100 -6.19 -9.10 21.09
N ALA A 101 -5.50 -8.11 21.64
CA ALA A 101 -4.14 -7.72 21.20
C ALA A 101 -3.01 -8.75 21.50
N GLU A 102 -3.32 -10.01 21.82
CA GLU A 102 -2.33 -10.98 22.33
C GLU A 102 -1.89 -12.08 21.35
N GLU A 103 -2.59 -12.35 20.23
CA GLU A 103 -2.33 -13.58 19.44
C GLU A 103 -2.02 -13.45 17.95
N LEU A 104 -1.72 -12.25 17.42
CA LEU A 104 -1.17 -12.13 16.05
C LEU A 104 0.35 -12.01 16.07
N GLY A 105 0.99 -13.14 16.39
CA GLY A 105 2.43 -13.34 16.30
C GLY A 105 2.93 -13.31 14.86
N ALA A 106 3.34 -12.14 14.39
CA ALA A 106 4.26 -12.01 13.27
C ALA A 106 5.68 -11.81 13.82
N GLY A 107 6.43 -12.91 13.96
CA GLY A 107 7.89 -12.94 13.94
C GLY A 107 8.65 -11.86 14.71
N GLY A 108 8.86 -12.10 16.01
CA GLY A 108 10.03 -11.69 16.80
C GLY A 108 10.90 -10.52 16.33
N LEU A 109 10.46 -9.30 16.61
CA LEU A 109 11.21 -8.15 17.17
C LEU A 109 10.17 -7.01 17.20
N TRP A 110 10.20 -6.10 18.18
CA TRP A 110 9.21 -5.03 18.39
C TRP A 110 7.90 -5.48 19.08
N LYS A 111 7.91 -5.46 20.41
CA LYS A 111 6.66 -5.34 21.21
C LYS A 111 6.06 -3.95 20.93
N GLN A 112 5.32 -3.83 19.84
CA GLN A 112 4.59 -2.61 19.50
C GLN A 112 3.47 -2.38 20.53
N ARG A 113 3.23 -1.11 20.89
CA ARG A 113 2.05 -0.75 21.68
C ARG A 113 0.79 -1.09 20.86
N PRO A 114 -0.33 -1.47 21.51
CA PRO A 114 -1.59 -1.68 20.80
C PRO A 114 -1.95 -0.43 19.98
N SER A 115 -2.21 -0.63 18.69
CA SER A 115 -2.63 0.44 17.79
C SER A 115 -3.96 1.03 18.26
N ALA A 116 -4.04 2.36 18.31
CA ALA A 116 -5.31 3.06 18.52
C ALA A 116 -6.06 3.29 17.21
N ALA A 117 -5.43 3.02 16.06
CA ALA A 117 -6.04 3.14 14.76
C ALA A 117 -7.13 2.09 14.58
N GLN A 118 -8.29 2.53 14.10
CA GLN A 118 -9.47 1.71 13.92
C GLN A 118 -9.69 1.34 12.46
N SER A 119 -9.22 2.17 11.53
CA SER A 119 -9.33 1.94 10.10
C SER A 119 -8.16 2.54 9.35
N CYS A 120 -7.90 1.99 8.17
CA CYS A 120 -7.04 2.54 7.15
C CYS A 120 -7.86 2.55 5.85
N ALA A 121 -8.04 3.70 5.23
CA ALA A 121 -8.76 3.83 3.96
C ALA A 121 -7.76 4.19 2.85
N SER A 122 -7.88 3.53 1.71
CA SER A 122 -7.05 3.78 0.52
C SER A 122 -7.70 4.85 -0.36
N ILE A 123 -6.92 5.86 -0.73
CA ILE A 123 -7.32 6.90 -1.69
C ILE A 123 -6.35 6.84 -2.86
N LEU A 124 -6.84 6.44 -4.03
CA LEU A 124 -6.06 6.33 -5.25
C LEU A 124 -6.12 7.67 -6.02
N VAL A 125 -4.96 8.26 -6.30
CA VAL A 125 -4.85 9.47 -7.12
C VAL A 125 -4.52 9.12 -8.58
N CYS A 126 -5.03 9.90 -9.53
CA CYS A 126 -4.89 9.66 -10.96
C CYS A 126 -3.70 10.38 -11.62
N THR A 127 -2.78 10.91 -10.81
CA THR A 127 -1.64 11.73 -11.26
C THR A 127 -0.34 10.93 -11.43
N GLY A 128 -0.38 9.60 -11.23
CA GLY A 128 0.80 8.75 -11.18
C GLY A 128 0.66 7.44 -11.96
N VAL A 129 1.13 6.34 -11.36
CA VAL A 129 1.18 5.01 -11.99
C VAL A 129 -0.19 4.59 -12.50
N TYR A 130 -1.23 4.88 -11.70
CA TYR A 130 -2.62 4.76 -12.12
C TYR A 130 -3.05 5.98 -12.94
N SER A 131 -3.58 5.72 -14.13
CA SER A 131 -4.23 6.71 -14.99
C SER A 131 -5.50 6.12 -15.59
N PRO A 132 -6.68 6.74 -15.38
CA PRO A 132 -7.94 6.29 -15.98
C PRO A 132 -7.90 6.25 -17.51
N THR A 133 -7.13 7.14 -18.14
CA THR A 133 -7.04 7.25 -19.60
C THR A 133 -6.18 6.16 -20.23
N ALA A 134 -5.30 5.49 -19.47
CA ALA A 134 -4.54 4.34 -19.95
C ALA A 134 -5.41 3.09 -20.18
N VAL A 135 -6.60 3.05 -19.57
CA VAL A 135 -7.59 1.97 -19.76
C VAL A 135 -8.35 2.12 -21.09
N GLY A 136 -8.21 3.27 -21.78
CA GLY A 136 -8.93 3.58 -23.02
C GLY A 136 -8.31 3.09 -24.33
N SER A 137 -7.11 2.48 -24.29
CA SER A 137 -6.44 1.94 -25.49
C SER A 137 -6.47 0.42 -25.61
N THR A 138 -7.26 -0.28 -24.79
CA THR A 138 -7.54 -1.71 -25.02
C THR A 138 -8.58 -1.83 -26.14
N GLU A 139 -8.08 -1.91 -27.39
CA GLU A 139 -8.68 -2.85 -28.34
C GLU A 139 -8.97 -4.15 -27.59
N PRO A 140 -10.16 -4.78 -27.75
CA PRO A 140 -10.49 -5.98 -27.03
C PRO A 140 -9.41 -7.03 -27.31
N VAL A 141 -8.61 -7.37 -26.29
CA VAL A 141 -7.63 -8.44 -26.38
C VAL A 141 -8.42 -9.69 -26.77
N ARG A 142 -8.18 -10.17 -27.99
CA ARG A 142 -8.76 -11.42 -28.48
C ARG A 142 -8.17 -12.56 -27.66
N GLY A 143 -8.86 -12.93 -26.59
CA GLY A 143 -8.46 -14.00 -25.67
C GLY A 143 -8.63 -13.49 -24.24
N GLY A 144 -9.52 -14.12 -23.47
CA GLY A 144 -9.88 -13.73 -22.10
C GLY A 144 -8.77 -13.95 -21.07
N GLU A 145 -7.55 -13.52 -21.35
CA GLU A 145 -6.44 -13.53 -20.40
C GLU A 145 -6.53 -12.30 -19.51
N GLU A 146 -6.60 -12.53 -18.19
CA GLU A 146 -6.56 -11.46 -17.20
C GLU A 146 -5.23 -10.68 -17.33
N PRO A 147 -5.25 -9.35 -17.09
CA PRO A 147 -4.03 -8.55 -17.14
C PRO A 147 -2.98 -9.08 -16.16
N PRO A 148 -1.68 -9.04 -16.54
CA PRO A 148 -0.61 -9.60 -15.71
C PRO A 148 -0.50 -8.86 -14.38
N PHE A 149 -0.40 -9.63 -13.29
CA PHE A 149 -0.12 -9.08 -11.96
C PHE A 149 1.35 -8.68 -11.84
N HIS A 150 1.60 -7.41 -11.52
CA HIS A 150 2.95 -6.85 -11.36
C HIS A 150 3.33 -6.60 -9.90
N GLY A 151 2.56 -7.15 -8.95
CA GLY A 151 2.92 -7.15 -7.55
C GLY A 151 4.09 -8.09 -7.26
N HIS A 152 4.69 -7.90 -6.09
CA HIS A 152 5.80 -8.75 -5.66
C HIS A 152 5.30 -10.17 -5.36
N ARG A 153 6.05 -11.21 -5.76
CA ARG A 153 5.63 -12.63 -5.71
C ARG A 153 5.15 -13.12 -4.34
N ASP A 154 5.74 -12.59 -3.26
CA ASP A 154 5.41 -12.97 -1.87
C ASP A 154 4.07 -12.36 -1.40
N PHE A 155 3.44 -11.49 -2.21
CA PHE A 155 2.09 -10.98 -1.99
C PHE A 155 1.17 -11.58 -3.06
N GLY A 156 0.20 -12.40 -2.63
CA GLY A 156 -0.73 -13.04 -3.53
C GLY A 156 -1.61 -12.05 -4.28
N PHE A 157 -1.98 -12.37 -5.52
CA PHE A 157 -2.99 -11.60 -6.24
C PHE A 157 -4.33 -11.68 -5.50
N SER A 158 -4.90 -10.52 -5.17
CA SER A 158 -6.22 -10.42 -4.55
C SER A 158 -6.92 -9.17 -5.10
N PRO A 159 -7.88 -9.34 -6.03
CA PRO A 159 -8.57 -8.21 -6.67
C PRO A 159 -9.17 -7.22 -5.66
N GLY A 160 -9.82 -7.73 -4.62
CA GLY A 160 -10.45 -6.89 -3.60
C GLY A 160 -9.45 -6.06 -2.78
N LEU A 161 -8.18 -6.49 -2.68
CA LEU A 161 -7.14 -5.69 -2.03
C LEU A 161 -6.62 -4.56 -2.92
N MET A 162 -6.79 -4.63 -4.25
CA MET A 162 -6.38 -3.56 -5.16
C MET A 162 -7.49 -2.51 -5.39
N GLU A 163 -8.69 -2.74 -4.87
CA GLU A 163 -9.80 -1.81 -4.97
C GLU A 163 -9.66 -0.68 -3.95
N ALA A 164 -9.53 0.56 -4.43
CA ALA A 164 -9.38 1.72 -3.56
C ALA A 164 -10.71 2.08 -2.90
N SER A 165 -10.67 2.53 -1.64
CA SER A 165 -11.88 3.04 -0.96
C SER A 165 -12.42 4.27 -1.69
N HIS A 166 -11.51 5.09 -2.23
CA HIS A 166 -11.84 6.27 -3.04
C HIS A 166 -10.84 6.42 -4.18
N VAL A 167 -11.31 6.96 -5.31
CA VAL A 167 -10.47 7.37 -6.45
C VAL A 167 -10.73 8.86 -6.68
N VAL A 168 -9.68 9.65 -6.79
CA VAL A 168 -9.72 11.10 -6.97
C VAL A 168 -8.70 11.53 -8.04
N ASN A 169 -8.86 12.74 -8.59
CA ASN A 169 -7.99 13.19 -9.66
C ASN A 169 -6.56 13.40 -9.16
N ASP A 170 -6.38 14.05 -8.01
CA ASP A 170 -5.07 14.42 -7.48
C ASP A 170 -5.03 14.45 -5.94
N VAL A 171 -3.89 14.90 -5.40
CA VAL A 171 -3.67 14.98 -3.96
C VAL A 171 -4.48 16.10 -3.29
N ASP A 172 -4.81 17.17 -3.99
CA ASP A 172 -5.64 18.23 -3.43
C ASP A 172 -7.05 17.69 -3.17
N GLU A 173 -7.66 17.06 -4.17
CA GLU A 173 -8.96 16.40 -4.01
C GLU A 173 -8.94 15.33 -2.91
N ALA A 174 -7.83 14.57 -2.78
CA ALA A 174 -7.67 13.61 -1.69
C ALA A 174 -7.74 14.30 -0.31
N VAL A 175 -7.06 15.42 -0.14
CA VAL A 175 -7.05 16.20 1.10
C VAL A 175 -8.44 16.77 1.39
N GLN A 176 -9.09 17.38 0.38
CA GLN A 176 -10.44 17.92 0.53
C GLN A 176 -11.45 16.83 0.94
N LEU A 177 -11.35 15.65 0.33
CA LEU A 177 -12.17 14.49 0.68
C LEU A 177 -11.97 14.05 2.14
N VAL A 178 -10.73 14.01 2.62
CA VAL A 178 -10.42 13.64 4.01
C VAL A 178 -10.97 14.68 4.97
N LEU A 179 -10.75 15.97 4.71
CA LEU A 179 -11.28 17.06 5.53
C LEU A 179 -12.81 16.99 5.63
N HIS A 180 -13.49 16.82 4.49
CA HIS A 180 -14.94 16.68 4.44
C HIS A 180 -15.44 15.46 5.26
N LYS A 181 -14.79 14.30 5.11
CA LYS A 181 -15.13 13.06 5.87
C LYS A 181 -14.93 13.20 7.37
N GLU A 182 -13.98 14.02 7.79
CA GLU A 182 -13.70 14.32 9.20
C GLU A 182 -14.52 15.52 9.73
N GLY A 183 -15.45 16.06 8.94
CA GLY A 183 -16.38 17.13 9.35
C GLY A 183 -15.77 18.53 9.35
N TRP A 184 -14.66 18.74 8.65
CA TRP A 184 -14.07 20.06 8.47
C TRP A 184 -14.74 20.76 7.28
N ALA A 185 -15.11 22.03 7.47
CA ALA A 185 -15.61 22.86 6.37
C ALA A 185 -14.47 23.15 5.38
N LEU A 186 -14.75 22.98 4.09
CA LEU A 186 -13.84 23.41 3.02
C LEU A 186 -13.79 24.96 3.07
N LEU A 187 -12.59 25.53 3.22
CA LEU A 187 -12.37 26.98 3.20
C LEU A 187 -12.57 27.55 1.79
#